data_AF-A0A3G9JI44-F1
#
_entry.id   AF-A0A3G9JI44-F1
#
_cell.length_a   1.000
_cell.length_b   1.000
_cell.length_c   1.000
_cell.angle_alpha   90.00
_cell.angle_beta   90.00
_cell.angle_gamma   90.00
#
_symmetry.space_group_name_H-M   'P 1'
#
loop_
_entity.id
_entity.type
_entity.pdbx_description
1 polymer ?
#
loop_
_entity_poly.entity_id
_entity_poly.type
_entity_poly.pdbx_seq_one_letter_code
_entity_poly.pdbx_strand_id
1 'polypeptide(L)'
;MTIEEEVFAYKVKNEDKLKQAGFLKTARGYEKTYDLTNDFYAVITIDEQVHGHVYDRDTKEEYALVHVAHTSGFSAVIREDYRQLLETIAKTCFEEAMFDSPQANRLAKWTFDTYGIKPDEPFQKVSGHVFRNEDGKWFGLIMRMNTKVLDGQDRLCEVLNVKKTQEGIGYPAYHMNKKTWISIILDDSYSDEVIAALMQKSYETLSPRKAWLLPANSTYFDVEAYFDHATRVAWHARNKMKKGDQVFVYLSAPYSCLLYHCQVVSIGEEMILEKVEKYKRGEWSLEVLKSYGVKAVRSARSVPDALLKVLI
;
A
#
# COMPACT_ATOMS: atom_id res chain seq x y z
N MET A 1 -10.02 -28.51 9.39
CA MET A 1 -10.37 -27.09 9.26
C MET A 1 -11.84 -27.00 9.64
N THR A 2 -12.17 -26.16 10.63
CA THR A 2 -13.57 -25.94 11.01
C THR A 2 -14.26 -25.04 9.98
N ILE A 3 -15.58 -24.91 10.07
CA ILE A 3 -16.32 -24.01 9.19
C ILE A 3 -15.99 -22.54 9.45
N GLU A 4 -15.70 -22.18 10.69
CA GLU A 4 -15.26 -20.86 11.09
C GLU A 4 -13.88 -20.56 10.47
N GLU A 5 -12.92 -21.48 10.61
CA GLU A 5 -11.60 -21.35 10.00
C GLU A 5 -11.70 -21.18 8.48
N GLU A 6 -12.61 -21.93 7.81
CA GLU A 6 -12.88 -21.79 6.38
C GLU A 6 -13.45 -20.42 5.99
N VAL A 7 -14.49 -19.96 6.69
CA VAL A 7 -15.24 -18.74 6.33
C VAL A 7 -14.46 -17.47 6.63
N PHE A 8 -13.66 -17.48 7.70
CA PHE A 8 -12.89 -16.32 8.17
C PHE A 8 -11.40 -16.39 7.81
N ALA A 9 -10.98 -17.39 7.03
CA ALA A 9 -9.66 -17.40 6.43
C ALA A 9 -9.40 -16.10 5.68
N TYR A 10 -8.23 -15.50 5.91
CA TYR A 10 -7.80 -14.27 5.24
C TYR A 10 -8.76 -13.09 5.48
N LYS A 11 -9.33 -13.01 6.69
CA LYS A 11 -10.19 -11.89 7.09
C LYS A 11 -9.81 -11.34 8.45
N VAL A 12 -9.88 -10.02 8.59
CA VAL A 12 -9.60 -9.31 9.86
C VAL A 12 -10.88 -8.63 10.35
N LYS A 13 -11.16 -8.77 11.64
CA LYS A 13 -12.33 -8.17 12.30
C LYS A 13 -12.23 -6.65 12.28
N ASN A 14 -13.34 -5.97 12.01
CA ASN A 14 -13.48 -4.53 12.20
C ASN A 14 -14.37 -4.29 13.43
N GLU A 15 -13.77 -3.77 14.52
CA GLU A 15 -14.46 -3.59 15.79
C GLU A 15 -15.66 -2.64 15.71
N ASP A 16 -15.60 -1.62 14.86
CA ASP A 16 -16.70 -0.66 14.72
C ASP A 16 -17.87 -1.28 13.97
N LYS A 17 -17.58 -2.08 12.93
CA LYS A 17 -18.62 -2.86 12.23
C LYS A 17 -19.24 -3.93 13.14
N LEU A 18 -18.46 -4.58 14.01
CA LEU A 18 -18.98 -5.52 15.02
C LEU A 18 -19.97 -4.84 15.98
N LYS A 19 -19.61 -3.67 16.52
CA LYS A 19 -20.51 -2.90 17.39
C LYS A 19 -21.77 -2.47 16.66
N GLN A 20 -21.66 -2.00 15.42
CA GLN A 20 -22.82 -1.62 14.59
C GLN A 20 -23.72 -2.81 14.27
N ALA A 21 -23.14 -4.00 14.09
CA ALA A 21 -23.87 -5.25 13.92
C ALA A 21 -24.52 -5.77 15.22
N GLY A 22 -24.31 -5.09 16.36
CA GLY A 22 -24.94 -5.41 17.64
C GLY A 22 -24.19 -6.45 18.48
N PHE A 23 -22.91 -6.71 18.19
CA PHE A 23 -22.10 -7.54 19.08
C PHE A 23 -21.82 -6.81 20.40
N LEU A 24 -21.95 -7.55 21.51
CA LEU A 24 -21.66 -7.04 22.84
C LEU A 24 -20.18 -7.25 23.17
N LYS A 25 -19.50 -6.19 23.60
CA LYS A 25 -18.09 -6.28 24.03
C LYS A 25 -18.03 -6.95 25.41
N THR A 26 -17.26 -8.02 25.53
CA THR A 26 -17.01 -8.76 26.78
C THR A 26 -15.55 -8.62 27.19
N ALA A 27 -15.18 -9.17 28.36
CA ALA A 27 -13.78 -9.22 28.79
C ALA A 27 -12.88 -10.06 27.86
N ARG A 28 -13.46 -10.94 27.04
CA ARG A 28 -12.72 -11.86 26.16
C ARG A 28 -12.85 -11.52 24.67
N GLY A 29 -13.58 -10.46 24.30
CA GLY A 29 -13.77 -10.09 22.89
C GLY A 29 -15.18 -9.57 22.64
N TYR A 30 -15.87 -10.15 21.67
CA TYR A 30 -17.23 -9.81 21.26
C TYR A 30 -18.12 -11.04 21.26
N GLU A 31 -19.39 -10.89 21.64
CA GLU A 31 -20.36 -11.99 21.65
C GLU A 31 -21.70 -11.54 21.10
N LYS A 32 -22.36 -12.44 20.35
CA LYS A 32 -23.76 -12.26 19.94
C LYS A 32 -24.46 -13.59 19.68
N THR A 33 -25.73 -13.65 20.06
CA THR A 33 -26.62 -14.77 19.77
C THR A 33 -27.48 -14.48 18.54
N TYR A 34 -27.66 -15.50 17.69
CA TYR A 34 -28.48 -15.45 16.50
C TYR A 34 -29.45 -16.63 16.48
N ASP A 35 -30.69 -16.38 16.07
CA ASP A 35 -31.64 -17.46 15.79
C ASP A 35 -31.27 -18.15 14.47
N LEU A 36 -31.42 -19.47 14.45
CA LEU A 36 -31.31 -20.32 13.28
C LEU A 36 -32.67 -20.99 13.00
N THR A 37 -32.78 -21.66 11.87
CA THR A 37 -33.93 -22.47 11.47
C THR A 37 -34.16 -23.65 12.41
N ASN A 38 -35.39 -24.18 12.41
CA ASN A 38 -35.81 -25.37 13.16
C ASN A 38 -35.57 -25.27 14.68
N ASP A 39 -35.81 -24.10 15.27
CA ASP A 39 -35.64 -23.84 16.70
C ASP A 39 -34.21 -24.07 17.21
N PHE A 40 -33.21 -23.80 16.38
CA PHE A 40 -31.81 -23.71 16.80
C PHE A 40 -31.40 -22.25 17.03
N TYR A 41 -30.31 -22.05 17.77
CA TYR A 41 -29.64 -20.76 17.85
C TYR A 41 -28.13 -20.92 17.90
N ALA A 42 -27.40 -19.95 17.35
CA ALA A 42 -25.94 -19.90 17.40
C ALA A 42 -25.47 -18.83 18.39
N VAL A 43 -24.49 -19.17 19.21
CA VAL A 43 -23.72 -18.21 20.01
C VAL A 43 -22.38 -18.02 19.33
N ILE A 44 -22.13 -16.81 18.82
CA ILE A 44 -20.89 -16.44 18.14
C ILE A 44 -20.03 -15.61 19.09
N THR A 45 -18.80 -16.04 19.32
CA THR A 45 -17.78 -15.30 20.06
C THR A 45 -16.60 -14.98 19.17
N ILE A 46 -16.08 -13.76 19.28
CA ILE A 46 -15.00 -13.25 18.45
C ILE A 46 -13.93 -12.65 19.36
N ASP A 47 -12.82 -13.37 19.49
CA ASP A 47 -11.59 -12.91 20.12
C ASP A 47 -10.52 -12.68 19.03
N GLU A 48 -9.35 -13.31 19.10
CA GLU A 48 -8.41 -13.38 17.98
C GLU A 48 -8.93 -14.26 16.83
N GLN A 49 -9.84 -15.18 17.13
CA GLN A 49 -10.51 -16.05 16.17
C GLN A 49 -12.03 -15.97 16.33
N VAL A 50 -12.75 -16.51 15.34
CA VAL A 50 -14.20 -16.67 15.42
C VAL A 50 -14.51 -18.07 15.92
N HIS A 51 -15.30 -18.14 16.98
CA HIS A 51 -15.84 -19.38 17.51
C HIS A 51 -17.36 -19.30 17.44
N GLY A 52 -18.00 -20.42 17.15
CA GLY A 52 -19.45 -20.48 17.23
C GLY A 52 -19.93 -21.84 17.67
N HIS A 53 -21.00 -21.82 18.46
CA HIS A 53 -21.62 -23.01 19.02
C HIS A 53 -23.12 -22.94 18.73
N VAL A 54 -23.68 -24.03 18.22
CA VAL A 54 -25.10 -24.14 17.87
C VAL A 54 -25.81 -24.98 18.91
N TYR A 55 -26.99 -24.54 19.34
CA TYR A 55 -27.77 -25.20 20.39
C TYR A 55 -29.21 -25.42 19.95
N ASP A 56 -29.77 -26.55 20.34
CA ASP A 56 -31.20 -26.83 20.25
C ASP A 56 -31.94 -26.02 21.33
N ARG A 57 -32.99 -25.29 20.95
CA ARG A 57 -33.69 -24.39 21.87
C ARG A 57 -34.56 -25.14 22.87
N ASP A 58 -35.01 -26.35 22.58
CA ASP A 58 -35.84 -27.16 23.47
C ASP A 58 -34.98 -27.93 24.46
N THR A 59 -33.95 -28.64 23.99
CA THR A 59 -33.11 -29.48 24.85
C THR A 59 -32.01 -28.70 25.56
N LYS A 60 -31.63 -27.52 25.04
CA LYS A 60 -30.46 -26.73 25.46
C LYS A 60 -29.13 -27.45 25.28
N GLU A 61 -29.12 -28.54 24.50
CA GLU A 61 -27.91 -29.29 24.19
C GLU A 61 -27.18 -28.68 22.99
N GLU A 62 -25.85 -28.77 23.01
CA GLU A 62 -25.01 -28.33 21.90
C GLU A 62 -25.13 -29.30 20.72
N TYR A 63 -25.41 -28.74 19.55
CA TYR A 63 -25.54 -29.47 18.30
C TYR A 63 -24.22 -29.49 17.53
N ALA A 64 -23.26 -30.30 18.02
CA ALA A 64 -21.90 -30.37 17.48
C ALA A 64 -21.80 -30.87 16.03
N LEU A 65 -22.86 -31.45 15.46
CA LEU A 65 -22.89 -31.93 14.07
C LEU A 65 -22.64 -30.83 13.04
N VAL A 66 -22.85 -29.56 13.40
CA VAL A 66 -22.51 -28.43 12.53
C VAL A 66 -21.01 -28.30 12.25
N HIS A 67 -20.11 -28.95 12.99
CA HIS A 67 -18.66 -28.89 12.73
C HIS A 67 -18.12 -30.12 11.98
N VAL A 68 -18.97 -31.11 11.68
CA VAL A 68 -18.57 -32.32 10.95
C VAL A 68 -18.53 -32.04 9.44
N ALA A 69 -17.45 -32.45 8.77
CA ALA A 69 -17.22 -32.14 7.35
C ALA A 69 -18.29 -32.74 6.41
N HIS A 70 -18.85 -33.90 6.76
CA HIS A 70 -19.87 -34.58 5.98
C HIS A 70 -21.15 -34.73 6.81
N THR A 71 -22.21 -34.05 6.39
CA THR A 71 -23.54 -34.11 6.98
C THR A 71 -24.56 -34.48 5.91
N SER A 72 -25.64 -35.15 6.28
CA SER A 72 -26.73 -35.51 5.37
C SER A 72 -28.07 -35.40 6.08
N GLY A 73 -29.15 -35.20 5.31
CA GLY A 73 -30.48 -35.00 5.88
C GLY A 73 -30.56 -33.75 6.75
N PHE A 74 -31.17 -33.86 7.94
CA PHE A 74 -31.45 -32.74 8.83
C PHE A 74 -30.20 -31.96 9.28
N SER A 75 -29.10 -32.65 9.60
CA SER A 75 -27.86 -32.00 10.04
C SER A 75 -27.22 -31.12 8.96
N ALA A 76 -27.45 -31.45 7.68
CA ALA A 76 -26.97 -30.62 6.57
C ALA A 76 -27.73 -29.30 6.46
N VAL A 77 -29.02 -29.28 6.79
CA VAL A 77 -29.85 -28.05 6.77
C VAL A 77 -29.35 -27.07 7.83
N ILE A 78 -29.16 -27.53 9.06
CA ILE A 78 -28.68 -26.68 10.17
C ILE A 78 -27.25 -26.21 9.92
N ARG A 79 -26.38 -27.08 9.37
CA ARG A 79 -24.99 -26.70 9.02
C ARG A 79 -24.93 -25.65 7.92
N GLU A 80 -25.82 -25.72 6.93
CA GLU A 80 -25.88 -24.72 5.85
C GLU A 80 -26.38 -23.36 6.36
N ASP A 81 -27.42 -23.35 7.19
CA ASP A 81 -27.93 -22.12 7.81
C ASP A 81 -26.87 -21.46 8.72
N TYR A 82 -26.16 -22.28 9.50
CA TYR A 82 -25.01 -21.82 10.27
C TYR A 82 -23.89 -21.25 9.37
N ARG A 83 -23.57 -21.90 8.24
CA ARG A 83 -22.61 -21.38 7.26
C ARG A 83 -23.01 -19.99 6.76
N GLN A 84 -24.26 -19.83 6.34
CA GLN A 84 -24.78 -18.58 5.80
C GLN A 84 -24.76 -17.45 6.82
N LEU A 85 -25.02 -17.77 8.10
CA LEU A 85 -24.84 -16.82 9.20
C LEU A 85 -23.38 -16.37 9.30
N LEU A 86 -22.42 -17.31 9.33
CA LEU A 86 -21.00 -16.98 9.42
C LEU A 86 -20.54 -16.14 8.21
N GLU A 87 -20.97 -16.48 7.00
CA GLU A 87 -20.65 -15.73 5.78
C GLU A 87 -21.23 -14.31 5.80
N THR A 88 -22.44 -14.15 6.34
CA THR A 88 -23.06 -12.85 6.56
C THR A 88 -22.24 -12.02 7.54
N ILE A 89 -21.87 -12.59 8.69
CA ILE A 89 -21.02 -11.92 9.67
C ILE A 89 -19.67 -11.53 9.05
N ALA A 90 -19.04 -12.42 8.30
CA ALA A 90 -17.79 -12.13 7.60
C ALA A 90 -17.95 -10.94 6.65
N LYS A 91 -19.01 -10.92 5.84
CA LYS A 91 -19.27 -9.82 4.90
C LYS A 91 -19.56 -8.49 5.61
N THR A 92 -20.27 -8.50 6.73
CA THR A 92 -20.69 -7.28 7.42
C THR A 92 -19.65 -6.73 8.39
N CYS A 93 -18.88 -7.61 9.02
CA CYS A 93 -18.05 -7.27 10.18
C CYS A 93 -16.54 -7.43 9.94
N PHE A 94 -16.14 -8.08 8.84
CA PHE A 94 -14.73 -8.32 8.54
C PHE A 94 -14.31 -7.63 7.24
N GLU A 95 -13.00 -7.51 7.09
CA GLU A 95 -12.34 -7.00 5.89
C GLU A 95 -11.40 -8.08 5.36
N GLU A 96 -11.31 -8.18 4.03
CA GLU A 96 -10.35 -9.05 3.36
C GLU A 96 -8.93 -8.68 3.81
N ALA A 97 -8.19 -9.69 4.26
CA ALA A 97 -6.85 -9.58 4.80
C ALA A 97 -5.93 -10.47 3.98
N MET A 98 -5.04 -9.85 3.23
CA MET A 98 -4.07 -10.52 2.37
C MET A 98 -3.02 -11.31 3.16
N PHE A 99 -2.82 -10.95 4.43
CA PHE A 99 -1.76 -11.46 5.27
C PHE A 99 -2.30 -12.10 6.55
N ASP A 100 -1.52 -12.98 7.17
CA ASP A 100 -1.89 -13.61 8.45
C ASP A 100 -1.78 -12.63 9.63
N SER A 101 -0.78 -11.76 9.62
CA SER A 101 -0.54 -10.81 10.71
C SER A 101 -1.37 -9.54 10.55
N PRO A 102 -1.96 -9.01 11.64
CA PRO A 102 -2.64 -7.71 11.61
C PRO A 102 -1.72 -6.59 11.12
N GLN A 103 -0.45 -6.60 11.53
CA GLN A 103 0.53 -5.57 11.14
C GLN A 103 0.82 -5.58 9.64
N ALA A 104 1.00 -6.75 9.01
CA ALA A 104 1.18 -6.83 7.56
C ALA A 104 -0.03 -6.27 6.80
N ASN A 105 -1.25 -6.57 7.24
CA ASN A 105 -2.47 -6.04 6.61
C ASN A 105 -2.58 -4.51 6.75
N ARG A 106 -2.25 -3.95 7.92
CA ARG A 106 -2.22 -2.50 8.13
C ARG A 106 -1.19 -1.82 7.22
N LEU A 107 0.02 -2.40 7.09
CA LEU A 107 1.07 -1.90 6.19
C LEU A 107 0.69 -2.02 4.71
N ALA A 108 0.03 -3.12 4.31
CA ALA A 108 -0.46 -3.30 2.95
C ALA A 108 -1.55 -2.28 2.61
N LYS A 109 -2.49 -2.05 3.53
CA LYS A 109 -3.50 -1.00 3.41
C LYS A 109 -2.87 0.39 3.31
N TRP A 110 -1.95 0.73 4.20
CA TRP A 110 -1.22 1.99 4.14
C TRP A 110 -0.50 2.17 2.79
N THR A 111 0.13 1.12 2.28
CA THR A 111 0.83 1.15 0.98
C THR A 111 -0.14 1.41 -0.16
N PHE A 112 -1.32 0.78 -0.15
CA PHE A 112 -2.37 1.01 -1.14
C PHE A 112 -2.94 2.43 -1.04
N ASP A 113 -3.26 2.92 0.16
CA ASP A 113 -3.81 4.25 0.36
C ASP A 113 -2.79 5.35 -0.04
N THR A 114 -1.49 5.10 0.17
CA THR A 114 -0.41 6.06 -0.11
C THR A 114 0.00 6.07 -1.58
N TYR A 115 0.11 4.89 -2.21
CA TYR A 115 0.70 4.75 -3.54
C TYR A 115 -0.23 4.12 -4.59
N GLY A 116 -1.41 3.62 -4.21
CA GLY A 116 -2.29 2.83 -5.08
C GLY A 116 -1.71 1.45 -5.43
N ILE A 117 -0.71 0.98 -4.68
CA ILE A 117 0.04 -0.24 -4.99
C ILE A 117 -0.51 -1.41 -4.17
N LYS A 118 -0.87 -2.49 -4.85
CA LYS A 118 -1.10 -3.81 -4.27
C LYS A 118 0.13 -4.68 -4.52
N PRO A 119 0.53 -5.56 -3.58
CA PRO A 119 1.64 -6.46 -3.83
C PRO A 119 1.23 -7.56 -4.83
N ASP A 120 2.23 -8.10 -5.54
CA ASP A 120 2.07 -9.28 -6.41
C ASP A 120 2.64 -10.54 -5.74
N GLU A 121 2.25 -11.71 -6.24
CA GLU A 121 2.68 -13.03 -5.75
C GLU A 121 3.59 -13.70 -6.80
N PRO A 122 4.87 -13.30 -6.92
CA PRO A 122 5.72 -13.79 -8.00
C PRO A 122 6.22 -15.23 -7.78
N PHE A 123 5.97 -15.83 -6.62
CA PHE A 123 6.52 -17.13 -6.24
C PHE A 123 5.46 -18.23 -6.28
N GLN A 124 5.75 -19.31 -7.01
CA GLN A 124 4.82 -20.44 -7.15
C GLN A 124 4.82 -21.41 -5.96
N LYS A 125 5.90 -21.44 -5.17
CA LYS A 125 6.15 -22.48 -4.15
C LYS A 125 6.18 -21.97 -2.71
N VAL A 126 6.21 -20.65 -2.53
CA VAL A 126 6.30 -20.01 -1.21
C VAL A 126 5.32 -18.85 -1.16
N SER A 127 4.68 -18.66 -0.02
CA SER A 127 3.82 -17.49 0.21
C SER A 127 4.72 -16.26 0.44
N GLY A 128 4.85 -15.46 -0.61
CA GLY A 128 5.65 -14.24 -0.61
C GLY A 128 5.00 -13.18 -1.49
N HIS A 129 4.77 -12.01 -0.92
CA HIS A 129 4.08 -10.90 -1.55
C HIS A 129 5.04 -9.74 -1.73
N VAL A 130 5.24 -9.30 -2.96
CA VAL A 130 6.22 -8.27 -3.32
C VAL A 130 5.52 -6.96 -3.63
N PHE A 131 5.97 -5.89 -2.98
CA PHE A 131 5.58 -4.52 -3.31
C PHE A 131 6.54 -3.94 -4.35
N ARG A 132 6.01 -3.55 -5.51
CA ARG A 132 6.78 -2.98 -6.63
C ARG A 132 6.41 -1.52 -6.87
N ASN A 133 7.43 -0.71 -7.14
CA ASN A 133 7.20 0.63 -7.64
C ASN A 133 6.74 0.59 -9.11
N GLU A 134 6.39 1.75 -9.66
CA GLU A 134 5.96 1.90 -11.06
C GLU A 134 7.01 1.45 -12.09
N ASP A 135 8.30 1.39 -11.70
CA ASP A 135 9.38 0.86 -12.55
C ASP A 135 9.57 -0.66 -12.40
N GLY A 136 8.67 -1.34 -11.68
CA GLY A 136 8.71 -2.78 -11.43
C GLY A 136 9.75 -3.22 -10.39
N LYS A 137 10.44 -2.29 -9.72
CA LYS A 137 11.47 -2.57 -8.73
C LYS A 137 10.85 -2.83 -7.36
N TRP A 138 11.40 -3.81 -6.65
CA TRP A 138 10.91 -4.24 -5.35
C TRP A 138 11.31 -3.24 -4.27
N PHE A 139 10.36 -2.71 -3.53
CA PHE A 139 10.63 -1.85 -2.38
C PHE A 139 10.21 -2.51 -1.06
N GLY A 140 9.46 -3.61 -1.09
CA GLY A 140 9.11 -4.43 0.06
C GLY A 140 8.79 -5.86 -0.37
N LEU A 141 9.03 -6.82 0.52
CA LEU A 141 8.63 -8.22 0.36
C LEU A 141 8.15 -8.73 1.72
N ILE A 142 6.89 -9.14 1.82
CA ILE A 142 6.38 -9.84 3.01
C ILE A 142 6.34 -11.33 2.71
N MET A 143 6.91 -12.13 3.61
CA MET A 143 6.89 -13.58 3.47
C MET A 143 6.73 -14.28 4.82
N ARG A 144 6.04 -15.42 4.81
CA ARG A 144 5.89 -16.26 5.99
C ARG A 144 7.11 -17.18 6.14
N MET A 145 7.80 -17.08 7.26
CA MET A 145 9.03 -17.85 7.50
C MET A 145 9.29 -18.06 9.00
N ASN A 146 10.15 -19.03 9.30
CA ASN A 146 10.55 -19.33 10.67
C ASN A 146 11.57 -18.28 11.17
N THR A 147 11.30 -17.60 12.29
CA THR A 147 12.14 -16.50 12.78
C THR A 147 13.47 -16.97 13.39
N LYS A 148 13.69 -18.27 13.57
CA LYS A 148 14.92 -18.84 14.15
C LYS A 148 16.18 -18.40 13.43
N VAL A 149 16.09 -18.13 12.13
CA VAL A 149 17.20 -17.63 11.31
C VAL A 149 17.50 -16.13 11.50
N LEU A 150 16.60 -15.40 12.17
CA LEU A 150 16.70 -13.97 12.46
C LEU A 150 17.03 -13.74 13.95
N ASP A 151 16.19 -14.27 14.84
CA ASP A 151 16.22 -14.00 16.29
C ASP A 151 16.51 -15.24 17.16
N GLY A 152 16.68 -16.41 16.54
CA GLY A 152 16.91 -17.67 17.24
C GLY A 152 15.65 -18.34 17.81
N GLN A 153 14.48 -17.73 17.68
CA GLN A 153 13.22 -18.27 18.21
C GLN A 153 12.47 -19.10 17.16
N ASP A 154 11.92 -20.25 17.58
CA ASP A 154 11.25 -21.18 16.66
C ASP A 154 9.77 -20.81 16.48
N ARG A 155 9.53 -19.73 15.72
CA ARG A 155 8.18 -19.17 15.48
C ARG A 155 7.95 -18.95 14.00
N LEU A 156 6.76 -19.29 13.52
CA LEU A 156 6.36 -19.03 12.14
C LEU A 156 5.65 -17.67 12.07
N CYS A 157 6.32 -16.66 11.51
CA CYS A 157 5.80 -15.29 11.45
C CYS A 157 5.91 -14.73 10.03
N GLU A 158 5.18 -13.65 9.77
CA GLU A 158 5.39 -12.83 8.58
C GLU A 158 6.54 -11.86 8.81
N VAL A 159 7.42 -11.76 7.83
CA VAL A 159 8.63 -10.94 7.87
C VAL A 159 8.65 -10.04 6.66
N LEU A 160 8.83 -8.73 6.89
CA LEU A 160 9.09 -7.75 5.85
C LEU A 160 10.59 -7.67 5.55
N ASN A 161 10.96 -7.92 4.30
CA ASN A 161 12.21 -7.49 3.72
C ASN A 161 12.04 -6.09 3.11
N VAL A 162 12.85 -5.12 3.53
CA VAL A 162 12.84 -3.72 3.04
C VAL A 162 14.25 -3.18 2.85
N LYS A 163 14.46 -2.17 2.00
CA LYS A 163 15.78 -1.55 1.83
C LYS A 163 16.27 -0.94 3.14
N LYS A 164 17.54 -1.17 3.45
CA LYS A 164 18.22 -0.58 4.60
C LYS A 164 18.41 0.92 4.35
N THR A 165 17.69 1.76 5.10
CA THR A 165 17.77 3.22 5.00
C THR A 165 18.09 3.89 6.34
N GLN A 166 18.16 3.10 7.41
CA GLN A 166 18.53 3.51 8.76
C GLN A 166 19.29 2.38 9.46
N GLU A 167 20.27 2.73 10.29
CA GLU A 167 20.99 1.78 11.12
C GLU A 167 20.21 1.43 12.40
N GLY A 168 20.41 0.21 12.91
CA GLY A 168 19.83 -0.22 14.19
C GLY A 168 18.37 -0.69 14.15
N ILE A 169 17.76 -0.82 12.96
CA ILE A 169 16.40 -1.37 12.81
C ILE A 169 16.45 -2.72 12.10
N GLY A 170 15.73 -3.68 12.66
CA GLY A 170 15.55 -5.02 12.11
C GLY A 170 16.82 -5.89 12.17
N TYR A 171 16.76 -7.00 11.45
CA TYR A 171 17.80 -8.01 11.35
C TYR A 171 18.51 -7.93 9.99
N PRO A 172 19.74 -8.48 9.86
CA PRO A 172 20.34 -8.69 8.55
C PRO A 172 19.38 -9.46 7.63
N ALA A 173 19.24 -9.00 6.38
CA ALA A 173 18.26 -9.59 5.47
C ALA A 173 18.39 -11.10 5.31
N TYR A 174 17.23 -11.75 5.25
CA TYR A 174 17.08 -13.14 4.85
C TYR A 174 16.49 -13.21 3.44
N HIS A 175 17.03 -14.08 2.58
CA HIS A 175 16.80 -14.14 1.12
C HIS A 175 17.26 -12.93 0.28
N MET A 176 17.41 -11.74 0.88
CA MET A 176 17.86 -10.54 0.18
C MET A 176 19.32 -10.18 0.50
N ASN A 177 19.88 -9.22 -0.25
CA ASN A 177 21.26 -8.77 -0.05
C ASN A 177 21.42 -8.02 1.29
N LYS A 178 22.11 -8.66 2.25
CA LYS A 178 22.36 -8.17 3.62
C LYS A 178 23.00 -6.78 3.75
N LYS A 179 23.68 -6.28 2.70
CA LYS A 179 24.26 -4.93 2.71
C LYS A 179 23.23 -3.83 2.41
N THR A 180 22.15 -4.18 1.71
CA THR A 180 21.21 -3.19 1.16
C THR A 180 19.77 -3.42 1.62
N TRP A 181 19.49 -4.53 2.30
CA TRP A 181 18.18 -4.90 2.80
C TRP A 181 18.28 -5.31 4.27
N ILE A 182 17.15 -5.20 4.97
CA ILE A 182 16.93 -5.69 6.34
C ILE A 182 15.64 -6.52 6.37
N SER A 183 15.55 -7.42 7.36
CA SER A 183 14.36 -8.19 7.68
C SER A 183 13.73 -7.68 8.98
N ILE A 184 12.42 -7.47 8.99
CA ILE A 184 11.65 -7.02 10.16
C ILE A 184 10.54 -8.04 10.41
N ILE A 185 10.47 -8.58 11.63
CA ILE A 185 9.38 -9.45 12.05
C ILE A 185 8.15 -8.57 12.26
N LEU A 186 7.01 -8.95 11.69
CA LEU A 186 5.76 -8.17 11.77
C LEU A 186 4.94 -8.62 13.00
N ASP A 187 5.48 -8.33 14.19
CA ASP A 187 4.94 -8.71 15.49
C ASP A 187 4.69 -7.50 16.42
N ASP A 188 4.51 -6.31 15.83
CA ASP A 188 4.30 -5.04 16.55
C ASP A 188 5.48 -4.59 17.45
N SER A 189 6.65 -5.24 17.36
CA SER A 189 7.88 -4.79 18.04
C SER A 189 8.41 -3.44 17.54
N TYR A 190 8.14 -3.13 16.27
CA TYR A 190 8.28 -1.80 15.70
C TYR A 190 6.89 -1.26 15.34
N SER A 191 6.66 0.03 15.57
CA SER A 191 5.38 0.65 15.22
C SER A 191 5.19 0.73 13.71
N ASP A 192 3.93 0.78 13.28
CA ASP A 192 3.59 0.89 11.86
C ASP A 192 4.21 2.13 11.21
N GLU A 193 4.31 3.25 11.94
CA GLU A 193 4.91 4.49 11.43
C GLU A 193 6.40 4.32 11.12
N VAL A 194 7.14 3.59 11.95
CA VAL A 194 8.56 3.30 11.73
C VAL A 194 8.73 2.45 10.48
N ILE A 195 7.93 1.39 10.36
CA ILE A 195 8.02 0.47 9.21
C ILE A 195 7.57 1.18 7.92
N ALA A 196 6.48 1.94 7.97
CA ALA A 196 5.99 2.75 6.86
C ALA A 196 7.04 3.75 6.37
N ALA A 197 7.75 4.44 7.28
CA ALA A 197 8.83 5.35 6.92
C ALA A 197 10.00 4.63 6.21
N LEU A 198 10.34 3.39 6.63
CA LEU A 198 11.34 2.58 5.94
C LEU A 198 10.88 2.15 4.55
N MET A 199 9.62 1.73 4.42
CA MET A 199 9.03 1.37 3.13
C MET A 199 8.98 2.58 2.18
N GLN A 200 8.61 3.75 2.69
CA GLN A 200 8.63 5.00 1.93
C GLN A 200 10.04 5.33 1.42
N LYS A 201 11.05 5.31 2.29
CA LYS A 201 12.45 5.58 1.88
C LYS A 201 12.96 4.53 0.89
N SER A 202 12.58 3.26 1.08
CA SER A 202 12.87 2.17 0.15
C SER A 202 12.29 2.45 -1.24
N TYR A 203 11.02 2.87 -1.30
CA TYR A 203 10.34 3.27 -2.52
C TYR A 203 11.04 4.45 -3.20
N GLU A 204 11.32 5.53 -2.46
CA GLU A 204 11.95 6.74 -2.97
C GLU A 204 13.38 6.50 -3.49
N THR A 205 14.15 5.64 -2.83
CA THR A 205 15.51 5.27 -3.27
C THR A 205 15.49 4.54 -4.62
N LEU A 206 14.42 3.79 -4.89
CA LEU A 206 14.29 2.98 -6.11
C LEU A 206 13.56 3.70 -7.24
N SER A 207 12.73 4.68 -6.89
CA SER A 207 12.05 5.65 -7.74
C SER A 207 12.52 7.08 -7.41
N PRO A 208 13.80 7.42 -7.64
CA PRO A 208 14.25 8.78 -7.36
C PRO A 208 13.41 9.74 -8.19
N ARG A 209 12.81 10.74 -7.51
CA ARG A 209 12.07 11.82 -8.17
C ARG A 209 13.00 12.45 -9.21
N LYS A 210 12.55 12.49 -10.44
CA LYS A 210 13.34 13.03 -11.54
C LYS A 210 13.07 14.52 -11.67
N ALA A 211 14.07 15.21 -12.18
CA ALA A 211 13.95 16.59 -12.57
C ALA A 211 14.01 16.67 -14.10
N TRP A 212 13.07 17.39 -14.69
CA TRP A 212 12.89 17.45 -16.14
C TRP A 212 13.01 18.87 -16.67
N LEU A 213 13.79 19.05 -17.74
CA LEU A 213 13.74 20.24 -18.58
C LEU A 213 12.68 20.04 -19.66
N LEU A 214 11.65 20.89 -19.67
CA LEU A 214 10.56 20.89 -20.65
C LEU A 214 10.69 22.10 -21.59
N PRO A 215 10.89 21.90 -22.90
CA PRO A 215 10.82 23.01 -23.83
C PRO A 215 9.37 23.47 -24.01
N ALA A 216 9.17 24.77 -23.95
CA ALA A 216 7.93 25.43 -24.29
C ALA A 216 8.22 26.49 -25.37
N ASN A 217 7.48 26.43 -26.47
CA ASN A 217 7.68 27.37 -27.56
C ASN A 217 6.69 28.52 -27.50
N SER A 218 7.21 29.66 -27.04
CA SER A 218 6.50 30.93 -26.91
C SER A 218 6.00 31.51 -28.23
N THR A 219 6.42 30.99 -29.39
CA THR A 219 5.84 31.39 -30.69
C THR A 219 4.54 30.69 -31.02
N TYR A 220 4.29 29.52 -30.44
CA TYR A 220 3.05 28.75 -30.66
C TYR A 220 2.04 28.91 -29.53
N PHE A 221 2.50 29.30 -28.34
CA PHE A 221 1.68 29.36 -27.14
C PHE A 221 2.22 30.41 -26.17
N ASP A 222 1.35 31.27 -25.63
CA ASP A 222 1.76 32.25 -24.62
C ASP A 222 1.89 31.56 -23.25
N VAL A 223 3.08 31.00 -23.02
CA VAL A 223 3.43 30.29 -21.79
C VAL A 223 3.32 31.21 -20.58
N GLU A 224 3.71 32.48 -20.72
CA GLU A 224 3.72 33.39 -19.57
C GLU A 224 2.31 33.75 -19.13
N ALA A 225 1.44 34.14 -20.07
CA ALA A 225 0.03 34.36 -19.76
C ALA A 225 -0.62 33.11 -19.15
N TYR A 226 -0.29 31.93 -19.67
CA TYR A 226 -0.85 30.68 -19.17
C TYR A 226 -0.45 30.35 -17.73
N PHE A 227 0.81 30.59 -17.36
CA PHE A 227 1.32 30.33 -16.02
C PHE A 227 1.03 31.46 -15.02
N ASP A 228 0.90 32.72 -15.46
CA ASP A 228 0.75 33.86 -14.55
C ASP A 228 -0.65 33.93 -13.91
N HIS A 229 -1.67 33.35 -14.55
CA HIS A 229 -3.05 33.36 -14.05
C HIS A 229 -3.45 32.12 -13.25
N ALA A 230 -2.55 31.16 -13.06
CA ALA A 230 -2.86 29.91 -12.38
C ALA A 230 -1.71 29.39 -11.51
N THR A 231 -2.07 28.86 -10.34
CA THR A 231 -1.13 28.10 -9.50
C THR A 231 -0.90 26.70 -10.07
N ARG A 232 -1.91 26.13 -10.73
CA ARG A 232 -1.86 24.83 -11.38
C ARG A 232 -2.23 24.94 -12.84
N VAL A 233 -1.43 24.34 -13.70
CA VAL A 233 -1.65 24.35 -15.15
C VAL A 233 -1.72 22.93 -15.70
N ALA A 234 -2.55 22.75 -16.71
CA ALA A 234 -2.57 21.51 -17.48
C ALA A 234 -1.48 21.54 -18.55
N TRP A 235 -0.82 20.42 -18.75
CA TRP A 235 0.25 20.28 -19.72
C TRP A 235 0.19 18.92 -20.38
N HIS A 236 0.63 18.84 -21.63
CA HIS A 236 0.68 17.56 -22.34
C HIS A 236 1.56 16.56 -21.60
N ALA A 237 1.00 15.40 -21.27
CA ALA A 237 1.73 14.32 -20.63
C ALA A 237 2.90 13.86 -21.51
N ARG A 238 4.05 13.62 -20.89
CA ARG A 238 5.26 13.10 -21.57
C ARG A 238 5.65 11.77 -20.95
N ASN A 239 5.99 10.81 -21.81
CA ASN A 239 6.39 9.47 -21.39
C ASN A 239 7.56 9.55 -20.39
N LYS A 240 7.38 8.93 -19.21
CA LYS A 240 8.33 8.75 -18.08
C LYS A 240 8.30 9.77 -16.95
N MET A 241 7.53 10.86 -17.03
CA MET A 241 7.31 11.72 -15.86
C MET A 241 6.41 11.03 -14.85
N LYS A 242 6.58 11.34 -13.56
CA LYS A 242 5.82 10.76 -12.45
C LYS A 242 5.32 11.84 -11.51
N LYS A 243 4.27 11.54 -10.74
CA LYS A 243 3.81 12.41 -9.66
C LYS A 243 4.98 12.70 -8.72
N GLY A 244 5.16 13.98 -8.37
CA GLY A 244 6.23 14.46 -7.51
C GLY A 244 7.52 14.84 -8.23
N ASP A 245 7.69 14.49 -9.52
CA ASP A 245 8.82 14.92 -10.33
C ASP A 245 8.89 16.46 -10.41
N GLN A 246 10.11 16.98 -10.47
CA GLN A 246 10.37 18.40 -10.65
C GLN A 246 10.40 18.72 -12.14
N VAL A 247 9.80 19.84 -12.52
CA VAL A 247 9.66 20.25 -13.91
C VAL A 247 10.14 21.69 -14.05
N PHE A 248 11.07 21.87 -14.97
CA PHE A 248 11.72 23.13 -15.27
C PHE A 248 11.35 23.52 -16.71
N VAL A 249 10.50 24.52 -16.86
CA VAL A 249 10.00 24.98 -18.16
C VAL A 249 11.01 25.94 -18.79
N TYR A 250 11.58 25.51 -19.91
CA TYR A 250 12.53 26.25 -20.74
C TYR A 250 11.81 26.88 -21.93
N LEU A 251 11.84 28.20 -22.01
CA LEU A 251 11.32 28.92 -23.17
C LEU A 251 12.33 28.86 -24.32
N SER A 252 11.88 28.42 -25.49
CA SER A 252 12.71 28.44 -26.69
C SER A 252 12.99 29.87 -27.18
N ALA A 253 13.64 29.99 -28.33
CA ALA A 253 13.82 31.29 -28.98
C ALA A 253 12.46 32.04 -29.08
N PRO A 254 12.45 33.37 -28.89
CA PRO A 254 13.62 34.24 -28.75
C PRO A 254 14.23 34.28 -27.34
N TYR A 255 13.53 33.82 -26.31
CA TYR A 255 13.97 33.97 -24.91
C TYR A 255 15.16 33.08 -24.55
N SER A 256 15.12 31.81 -24.96
CA SER A 256 16.20 30.82 -24.74
C SER A 256 16.67 30.74 -23.28
N CYS A 257 15.72 30.65 -22.33
CA CYS A 257 16.02 30.61 -20.90
C CYS A 257 15.01 29.75 -20.13
N LEU A 258 15.42 29.30 -18.95
CA LEU A 258 14.50 28.70 -17.98
C LEU A 258 13.63 29.79 -17.34
N LEU A 259 12.34 29.52 -17.15
CA LEU A 259 11.42 30.51 -16.58
C LEU A 259 10.54 29.98 -15.44
N TYR A 260 10.12 28.73 -15.46
CA TYR A 260 9.28 28.18 -14.39
C TYR A 260 9.88 26.92 -13.79
N HIS A 261 9.76 26.81 -12.48
CA HIS A 261 9.92 25.58 -11.72
C HIS A 261 8.55 25.14 -11.21
N CYS A 262 8.24 23.88 -11.44
CA CYS A 262 6.96 23.25 -11.14
C CYS A 262 7.18 21.87 -10.52
N GLN A 263 6.14 21.34 -9.88
CA GLN A 263 6.06 19.95 -9.46
C GLN A 263 4.87 19.27 -10.16
N VAL A 264 5.07 18.02 -10.59
CA VAL A 264 3.98 17.20 -11.15
C VAL A 264 3.02 16.77 -10.04
N VAL A 265 1.77 17.19 -10.11
CA VAL A 265 0.73 16.86 -9.10
C VAL A 265 -0.02 15.58 -9.46
N SER A 266 -0.34 15.39 -10.74
CA SER A 266 -1.05 14.22 -11.24
C SER A 266 -0.76 13.98 -12.73
N ILE A 267 -0.94 12.74 -13.16
CA ILE A 267 -0.78 12.32 -14.56
C ILE A 267 -2.03 11.53 -14.94
N GLY A 268 -2.78 12.04 -15.92
CA GLY A 268 -3.88 11.36 -16.58
C GLY A 268 -3.76 11.55 -18.10
N GLU A 269 -4.87 11.89 -18.77
CA GLU A 269 -4.82 12.36 -20.17
C GLU A 269 -3.93 13.60 -20.31
N GLU A 270 -4.00 14.49 -19.32
CA GLU A 270 -3.11 15.63 -19.16
C GLU A 270 -2.31 15.50 -17.85
N MET A 271 -1.12 16.10 -17.84
CA MET A 271 -0.29 16.24 -16.66
C MET A 271 -0.63 17.57 -15.98
N ILE A 272 -0.87 17.56 -14.68
CA ILE A 272 -1.08 18.79 -13.91
C ILE A 272 0.23 19.20 -13.26
N LEU A 273 0.67 20.42 -13.55
CA LEU A 273 1.85 21.04 -12.95
C LEU A 273 1.42 22.09 -11.94
N GLU A 274 1.96 22.03 -10.73
CA GLU A 274 1.85 23.09 -9.73
C GLU A 274 3.10 23.96 -9.79
N LYS A 275 2.91 25.26 -9.98
CA LYS A 275 3.98 26.24 -10.05
C LYS A 275 4.59 26.41 -8.66
N VAL A 276 5.90 26.18 -8.56
CA VAL A 276 6.69 26.36 -7.34
C VAL A 276 7.35 27.74 -7.37
N GLU A 277 8.03 28.07 -8.47
CA GLU A 277 8.76 29.33 -8.63
C GLU A 277 8.74 29.83 -10.08
N LYS A 278 8.79 31.16 -10.25
CA LYS A 278 9.04 31.84 -11.52
C LYS A 278 10.40 32.55 -11.45
N TYR A 279 11.33 32.16 -12.32
CA TYR A 279 12.65 32.78 -12.42
C TYR A 279 12.58 34.11 -13.18
N LYS A 280 13.60 34.95 -13.03
CA LYS A 280 13.72 36.17 -13.82
C LYS A 280 14.19 35.82 -15.23
N ARG A 281 13.65 36.53 -16.22
CA ARG A 281 14.03 36.35 -17.63
C ARG A 281 15.54 36.59 -17.78
N GLY A 282 16.24 35.63 -18.39
CA GLY A 282 17.69 35.69 -18.62
C GLY A 282 18.58 35.23 -17.45
N GLU A 283 18.03 35.05 -16.25
CA GLU A 283 18.76 34.52 -15.08
C GLU A 283 19.39 33.15 -15.38
N TRP A 284 18.58 32.27 -15.96
CA TRP A 284 18.98 30.94 -16.39
C TRP A 284 18.96 30.85 -17.92
N SER A 285 19.79 31.66 -18.57
CA SER A 285 19.95 31.65 -20.03
C SER A 285 20.54 30.33 -20.54
N LEU A 286 20.34 30.01 -21.82
CA LEU A 286 20.95 28.83 -22.44
C LEU A 286 22.48 28.80 -22.27
N GLU A 287 23.14 29.96 -22.24
CA GLU A 287 24.59 30.06 -22.00
C GLU A 287 24.96 29.62 -20.58
N VAL A 288 24.21 30.08 -19.57
CA VAL A 288 24.36 29.63 -18.18
C VAL A 288 24.08 28.13 -18.10
N LEU A 289 22.99 27.65 -18.67
CA LEU A 289 22.62 26.23 -18.62
C LEU A 289 23.69 25.32 -19.26
N LYS A 290 24.38 25.79 -20.31
CA LYS A 290 25.49 25.07 -20.95
C LYS A 290 26.66 24.82 -20.00
N SER A 291 26.95 25.74 -19.07
CA SER A 291 28.03 25.54 -18.08
C SER A 291 27.73 24.37 -17.13
N TYR A 292 26.46 24.05 -16.93
CA TYR A 292 25.98 22.88 -16.19
C TYR A 292 25.72 21.64 -17.06
N GLY A 293 26.17 21.64 -18.31
CA GLY A 293 26.08 20.49 -19.22
C GLY A 293 24.77 20.39 -20.01
N VAL A 294 23.91 21.40 -19.98
CA VAL A 294 22.69 21.42 -20.79
C VAL A 294 23.01 21.81 -22.24
N LYS A 295 22.75 20.89 -23.17
CA LYS A 295 22.74 21.19 -24.62
C LYS A 295 21.39 21.80 -25.01
N ALA A 296 21.27 22.25 -26.27
CA ALA A 296 20.01 22.77 -26.82
C ALA A 296 18.79 21.91 -26.43
N VAL A 297 17.79 22.55 -25.82
CA VAL A 297 16.60 21.89 -25.27
C VAL A 297 15.55 21.81 -26.37
N ARG A 298 15.54 20.70 -27.10
CA ARG A 298 14.59 20.45 -28.22
C ARG A 298 13.46 19.50 -27.84
N SER A 299 13.63 18.75 -26.76
CA SER A 299 12.66 17.79 -26.23
C SER A 299 12.77 17.73 -24.71
N ALA A 300 11.74 17.15 -24.08
CA ALA A 300 11.75 16.84 -22.66
C ALA A 300 12.96 15.97 -22.31
N ARG A 301 13.69 16.32 -21.25
CA ARG A 301 14.92 15.60 -20.85
C ARG A 301 15.22 15.73 -19.38
N SER A 302 16.05 14.83 -18.84
CA SER A 302 16.55 14.94 -17.46
C SER A 302 17.38 16.21 -17.28
N VAL A 303 17.22 16.86 -16.13
CA VAL A 303 18.13 17.90 -15.63
C VAL A 303 19.44 17.23 -15.20
N PRO A 304 20.61 17.77 -15.57
CA PRO A 304 21.89 17.32 -15.03
C PRO A 304 22.00 17.56 -13.52
N ASP A 305 22.57 16.61 -12.77
CA ASP A 305 22.69 16.71 -11.29
C ASP A 305 23.36 18.00 -10.82
N ALA A 306 24.37 18.48 -11.55
CA ALA A 306 25.07 19.73 -11.24
C ALA A 306 24.15 20.96 -11.34
N LEU A 307 23.23 20.97 -12.30
CA LEU A 307 22.23 22.02 -12.44
C LEU A 307 21.14 21.87 -11.38
N LEU A 308 20.69 20.64 -11.11
CA LEU A 308 19.62 20.41 -10.15
C LEU A 308 19.98 20.93 -8.74
N LYS A 309 21.24 20.72 -8.31
CA LYS A 309 21.77 21.18 -7.01
C LYS A 309 21.77 22.69 -6.79
N VAL A 310 21.67 23.49 -7.85
CA VAL A 310 21.64 24.96 -7.76
C VAL A 310 20.24 25.53 -8.00
N LEU A 311 19.33 24.71 -8.51
CA LEU A 311 17.92 25.07 -8.72
C LEU A 311 17.04 24.73 -7.50
N ILE A 312 17.45 23.77 -6.68
CA ILE A 312 16.72 23.26 -5.50
C ILE A 312 17.70 23.04 -4.35
#